data_AF-A0A950V0Q0-F1
#
_entry.id   AF-A0A950V0Q0-F1
#
_cell.length_a   1.000
_cell.length_b   1.000
_cell.length_c   1.000
_cell.angle_alpha   90.00
_cell.angle_beta   90.00
_cell.angle_gamma   90.00
#
_symmetry.space_group_name_H-M   'P 1'
#
loop_
_entity.id
_entity.type
_entity.pdbx_description
1 polymer ?
#
loop_
_entity_poly.entity_id
_entity_poly.type
_entity_poly.pdbx_seq_one_letter_code
_entity_poly.pdbx_strand_id
1 'polypeptide(L)'
;MCKYRVAAAAVAVAAAAGSANAGTYIPVPMVPGAVSEIAFSINNKNIVAGSYRDSANVEHGFFGPLDGSNWTTFDAPFEGTTGTEARSINDDGAIVGIATNPKFKVGEEFYRTPEGKFKIFRANG
;
A
#
# COMPACT_ATOMS: atom_id res chain seq x y z
N MET A 1 70.76 -2.22 -38.90
CA MET A 1 69.66 -1.39 -38.38
C MET A 1 68.36 -2.17 -38.47
N CYS A 2 67.79 -2.65 -37.36
CA CYS A 2 66.37 -2.99 -37.26
C CYS A 2 65.96 -2.98 -35.78
N LYS A 3 64.77 -2.48 -35.49
CA LYS A 3 64.38 -1.80 -34.25
C LYS A 3 63.78 -2.76 -33.20
N TYR A 4 64.03 -2.48 -31.92
CA TYR A 4 63.31 -3.06 -30.77
C TYR A 4 61.82 -2.69 -30.83
N ARG A 5 60.94 -3.62 -30.46
CA ARG A 5 59.56 -3.32 -30.07
C ARG A 5 59.28 -3.99 -28.73
N VAL A 6 59.17 -3.20 -27.68
CA VAL A 6 58.60 -3.64 -26.40
C VAL A 6 57.09 -3.59 -26.55
N ALA A 7 56.41 -4.72 -26.39
CA ALA A 7 54.95 -4.76 -26.31
C ALA A 7 54.55 -4.67 -24.83
N ALA A 8 53.93 -3.57 -24.44
CA ALA A 8 53.25 -3.48 -23.15
C ALA A 8 51.85 -4.07 -23.30
N ALA A 9 51.56 -5.15 -22.58
CA ALA A 9 50.20 -5.68 -22.47
C ALA A 9 49.49 -4.96 -21.31
N ALA A 10 48.55 -4.08 -21.63
CA ALA A 10 47.63 -3.54 -20.64
C ALA A 10 46.51 -4.58 -20.41
N VAL A 11 46.46 -5.17 -19.22
CA VAL A 11 45.30 -5.97 -18.79
C VAL A 11 44.23 -4.98 -18.35
N ALA A 12 43.20 -4.79 -19.18
CA ALA A 12 42.00 -4.07 -18.77
C ALA A 12 41.15 -4.98 -17.89
N VAL A 13 41.07 -4.70 -16.59
CA VAL A 13 40.02 -5.28 -15.74
C VAL A 13 38.74 -4.51 -16.04
N ALA A 14 37.84 -5.10 -16.82
CA ALA A 14 36.49 -4.59 -16.96
C ALA A 14 35.73 -4.89 -15.65
N ALA A 15 35.40 -3.85 -14.89
CA ALA A 15 34.40 -3.99 -13.84
C ALA A 15 33.05 -4.29 -14.52
N ALA A 16 32.52 -5.49 -14.31
CA ALA A 16 31.15 -5.80 -14.74
C ALA A 16 30.19 -5.00 -13.84
N ALA A 17 29.60 -3.94 -14.38
CA ALA A 17 28.42 -3.35 -13.78
C ALA A 17 27.32 -4.42 -13.81
N GLY A 18 26.92 -4.93 -12.64
CA GLY A 18 25.77 -5.83 -12.55
C GLY A 18 24.55 -5.14 -13.14
N SER A 19 23.89 -5.75 -14.11
CA SER A 19 22.65 -5.22 -14.67
C SER A 19 21.63 -5.08 -13.54
N ALA A 20 21.02 -3.90 -13.40
CA ALA A 20 19.88 -3.74 -12.51
C ALA A 20 18.74 -4.65 -13.01
N ASN A 21 18.18 -5.48 -12.13
CA ASN A 21 16.97 -6.23 -12.46
C ASN A 21 15.83 -5.23 -12.70
N ALA A 22 15.15 -5.36 -13.84
CA ALA A 22 13.88 -4.67 -14.04
C ALA A 22 12.84 -5.26 -13.08
N GLY A 23 12.24 -4.42 -12.24
CA GLY A 23 11.12 -4.83 -11.39
C GLY A 23 9.88 -5.14 -12.23
N THR A 24 9.10 -6.14 -11.82
CA THR A 24 7.79 -6.42 -12.44
C THR A 24 6.74 -5.53 -11.80
N TYR A 25 6.02 -4.76 -12.61
CA TYR A 25 4.83 -4.04 -12.15
C TYR A 25 3.66 -5.01 -11.99
N ILE A 26 3.13 -5.09 -10.77
CA ILE A 26 1.92 -5.87 -10.46
C ILE A 26 0.79 -4.88 -10.19
N PRO A 27 -0.20 -4.74 -11.09
CA PRO A 27 -1.34 -3.87 -10.85
C PRO A 27 -2.23 -4.46 -9.76
N VAL A 28 -2.81 -3.57 -8.95
CA VAL A 28 -3.90 -3.90 -8.04
C VAL A 28 -5.20 -3.73 -8.84
N PRO A 29 -6.03 -4.78 -9.04
CA PRO A 29 -7.33 -4.65 -9.71
C PRO A 29 -8.24 -3.72 -8.94
N MET A 30 -9.16 -2.98 -9.57
CA MET A 30 -10.05 -2.08 -8.81
C MET A 30 -11.13 -2.83 -8.02
N VAL A 31 -11.58 -2.26 -6.91
CA VAL A 31 -12.78 -2.73 -6.19
C VAL A 31 -13.96 -2.64 -7.15
N PRO A 32 -14.82 -3.67 -7.27
CA PRO A 32 -16.05 -3.57 -8.04
C PRO A 32 -16.90 -2.36 -7.60
N GLY A 33 -17.18 -1.45 -8.53
CA GLY A 33 -17.93 -0.22 -8.27
C GLY A 33 -17.08 1.00 -7.88
N ALA A 34 -15.75 0.85 -7.77
CA ALA A 34 -14.86 1.98 -7.57
C ALA A 34 -14.75 2.87 -8.82
N VAL A 35 -14.69 4.18 -8.61
CA VAL A 35 -14.31 5.18 -9.62
C VAL A 35 -12.87 5.65 -9.44
N SER A 36 -12.31 5.49 -8.24
CA SER A 36 -10.89 5.66 -7.94
C SER A 36 -10.50 4.81 -6.74
N GLU A 37 -9.22 4.47 -6.64
CA GLU A 37 -8.69 3.61 -5.59
C GLU A 37 -7.25 3.96 -5.25
N ILE A 38 -6.89 3.81 -3.97
CA ILE A 38 -5.53 3.94 -3.47
C ILE A 38 -5.23 2.76 -2.54
N ALA A 39 -4.25 1.94 -2.93
CA ALA A 39 -3.64 0.94 -2.05
C ALA A 39 -2.62 1.63 -1.13
N PHE A 40 -2.85 1.61 0.19
CA PHE A 40 -1.97 2.26 1.17
C PHE A 40 -0.93 1.31 1.77
N SER A 41 -1.26 0.02 1.90
CA SER A 41 -0.43 -0.93 2.62
C SER A 41 -0.59 -2.35 2.09
N ILE A 42 0.45 -3.16 2.25
CA ILE A 42 0.46 -4.59 1.97
C ILE A 42 1.24 -5.30 3.09
N ASN A 43 0.79 -6.48 3.51
CA ASN A 43 1.47 -7.29 4.53
C ASN A 43 2.26 -8.47 3.92
N ASN A 44 2.96 -9.26 4.74
CA ASN A 44 3.79 -10.38 4.27
C ASN A 44 2.99 -11.55 3.69
N LYS A 45 1.65 -11.50 3.81
CA LYS A 45 0.71 -12.48 3.25
C LYS A 45 0.10 -12.01 1.92
N ASN A 46 0.65 -10.96 1.30
CA ASN A 46 0.14 -10.33 0.08
C ASN A 46 -1.32 -9.84 0.20
N ILE A 47 -1.73 -9.44 1.41
CA ILE A 47 -3.01 -8.79 1.63
C ILE A 47 -2.79 -7.28 1.53
N VAL A 48 -3.47 -6.67 0.57
CA VAL A 48 -3.50 -5.23 0.37
C VAL A 48 -4.59 -4.62 1.25
N ALA A 49 -4.35 -3.43 1.80
CA ALA A 49 -5.35 -2.58 2.39
C ALA A 49 -5.28 -1.18 1.78
N GLY A 50 -6.44 -0.55 1.61
CA GLY A 50 -6.54 0.75 0.97
C GLY A 50 -7.91 1.39 1.13
N SER A 51 -8.17 2.42 0.34
CA SER A 51 -9.52 2.96 0.17
C SER A 51 -9.88 3.14 -1.30
N TYR A 52 -11.17 3.15 -1.57
CA TYR A 52 -11.72 3.46 -2.88
C TYR A 52 -12.86 4.46 -2.74
N ARG A 53 -13.14 5.18 -3.83
CA ARG A 53 -14.32 6.02 -3.94
C ARG A 53 -15.35 5.36 -4.82
N ASP A 54 -16.60 5.41 -4.40
CA ASP A 54 -17.73 4.99 -5.22
C ASP A 54 -18.24 6.15 -6.12
N SER A 55 -19.29 5.90 -6.90
CA SER A 55 -19.91 6.92 -7.76
C SER A 55 -20.58 8.07 -6.98
N ALA A 56 -20.87 7.89 -5.69
CA ALA A 56 -21.39 8.94 -4.81
C ALA A 56 -20.26 9.78 -4.19
N ASN A 57 -19.00 9.51 -4.55
CA ASN A 57 -17.80 10.15 -4.01
C ASN A 57 -17.61 9.89 -2.50
N VAL A 58 -18.20 8.81 -1.98
CA VAL A 58 -17.96 8.31 -0.62
C VAL A 58 -16.72 7.43 -0.64
N GLU A 59 -15.86 7.61 0.35
CA GLU A 59 -14.61 6.86 0.48
C GLU A 59 -14.80 5.68 1.43
N HIS A 60 -14.48 4.48 0.96
CA HIS A 60 -14.69 3.22 1.67
C HIS A 60 -13.35 2.50 1.88
N GLY A 61 -13.19 1.83 3.02
CA GLY A 61 -12.02 0.99 3.26
C GLY A 61 -12.13 -0.34 2.52
N PHE A 62 -11.01 -0.87 2.05
CA PHE A 62 -10.96 -2.25 1.54
C PHE A 62 -9.71 -2.98 2.02
N PHE A 63 -9.79 -4.31 2.02
CA PHE A 63 -8.63 -5.18 2.11
C PHE A 63 -8.88 -6.51 1.40
N GLY A 64 -7.83 -7.16 0.92
CA GLY A 64 -7.95 -8.46 0.27
C GLY A 64 -6.67 -8.90 -0.45
N PRO A 65 -6.70 -10.07 -1.09
CA PRO A 65 -5.58 -10.56 -1.88
C PRO A 65 -5.17 -9.56 -2.97
N LEU A 66 -3.86 -9.44 -3.20
CA LEU A 66 -3.28 -8.58 -4.25
C LEU A 66 -3.88 -8.81 -5.64
N ASP A 67 -4.37 -10.02 -5.93
CA ASP A 67 -4.92 -10.41 -7.22
C ASP A 67 -6.39 -10.02 -7.46
N GLY A 68 -7.05 -9.37 -6.50
CA GLY A 68 -8.45 -8.93 -6.67
C GLY A 68 -9.51 -9.98 -6.35
N SER A 69 -9.14 -11.24 -6.05
CA SER A 69 -10.07 -12.38 -6.09
C SER A 69 -11.15 -12.40 -4.99
N ASN A 70 -10.92 -11.76 -3.85
CA ASN A 70 -11.88 -11.73 -2.74
C ASN A 70 -11.69 -10.52 -1.84
N TRP A 71 -12.06 -9.36 -2.35
CA TRP A 71 -11.94 -8.12 -1.61
C TRP A 71 -13.08 -7.93 -0.63
N THR A 72 -12.71 -7.51 0.58
CA THR A 72 -13.64 -7.11 1.62
C THR A 72 -13.63 -5.59 1.71
N THR A 73 -14.81 -4.98 1.64
CA THR A 73 -15.00 -3.55 1.86
C THR A 73 -15.62 -3.30 3.23
N PHE A 74 -15.39 -2.13 3.81
CA PHE A 74 -15.94 -1.78 5.12
C PHE A 74 -16.00 -0.26 5.33
N ASP A 75 -16.94 0.13 6.18
CA ASP A 75 -17.09 1.50 6.67
C ASP A 75 -16.88 1.56 8.19
N ALA A 76 -16.18 2.58 8.65
CA ALA A 76 -16.03 2.86 10.07
C ALA A 76 -17.40 3.28 10.66
N PRO A 77 -17.87 2.62 11.73
CA PRO A 77 -19.24 2.78 12.22
C PRO A 77 -19.38 3.93 13.22
N PHE A 78 -18.59 5.00 13.10
CA PHE A 78 -18.60 6.10 14.06
C PHE A 78 -19.56 7.21 13.63
N GLU A 79 -20.17 7.86 14.62
CA GLU A 79 -21.14 8.93 14.36
C GLU A 79 -20.49 10.10 13.63
N GLY A 80 -21.11 10.54 12.53
CA GLY A 80 -20.64 11.67 11.71
C GLY A 80 -19.50 11.33 10.75
N THR A 81 -19.04 10.07 10.69
CA THR A 81 -18.10 9.62 9.67
C THR A 81 -18.69 9.78 8.27
N THR A 82 -17.90 10.35 7.36
CA THR A 82 -18.22 10.58 5.94
C THR A 82 -17.36 9.73 5.00
N GLY A 83 -16.39 8.98 5.52
CA GLY A 83 -15.57 8.07 4.74
C GLY A 83 -14.55 7.31 5.60
N THR A 84 -13.94 6.29 5.00
CA THR A 84 -13.05 5.34 5.69
C THR A 84 -11.78 5.12 4.88
N GLU A 85 -10.63 5.39 5.49
CA GLU A 85 -9.33 5.12 4.89
C GLU A 85 -8.60 4.00 5.66
N ALA A 86 -8.37 2.85 5.02
CA ALA A 86 -7.58 1.75 5.59
C ALA A 86 -6.08 1.96 5.32
N ARG A 87 -5.39 2.69 6.21
CA ARG A 87 -4.02 3.19 5.96
C ARG A 87 -2.92 2.15 6.19
N SER A 88 -3.12 1.17 7.06
CA SER A 88 -2.12 0.13 7.33
C SER A 88 -2.78 -1.18 7.76
N ILE A 89 -2.14 -2.30 7.39
CA ILE A 89 -2.55 -3.66 7.76
C ILE A 89 -1.35 -4.46 8.27
N ASN A 90 -1.52 -5.23 9.34
CA ASN A 90 -0.50 -6.16 9.83
C ASN A 90 -0.73 -7.60 9.33
N ASP A 91 0.19 -8.52 9.63
CA ASP A 91 0.10 -9.93 9.18
C ASP A 91 -1.11 -10.68 9.78
N ASP A 92 -1.66 -10.22 10.91
CA ASP A 92 -2.85 -10.81 11.52
C ASP A 92 -4.16 -10.30 10.88
N GLY A 93 -4.08 -9.32 9.99
CA GLY A 93 -5.24 -8.70 9.34
C GLY A 93 -5.89 -7.59 10.16
N ALA A 94 -5.22 -7.12 11.21
CA ALA A 94 -5.64 -5.92 11.93
C ALA A 94 -5.28 -4.68 11.10
N ILE A 95 -6.18 -3.71 11.10
CA ILE A 95 -6.06 -2.50 10.27
C ILE A 95 -6.11 -1.26 11.15
N VAL A 96 -5.24 -0.29 10.88
CA VAL A 96 -5.39 1.07 11.39
C VAL A 96 -5.67 2.04 10.25
N GLY A 97 -6.42 3.09 10.57
CA GLY A 97 -6.91 4.00 9.54
C GLY A 97 -7.54 5.27 10.08
N ILE A 98 -8.14 6.03 9.18
CA ILE A 98 -8.79 7.31 9.45
C ILE A 98 -10.27 7.18 9.12
N ALA A 99 -11.14 7.54 10.05
CA ALA A 99 -12.55 7.77 9.77
C ALA A 99 -12.72 9.26 9.47
N THR A 100 -12.93 9.61 8.21
CA THR A 100 -13.02 11.02 7.80
C THR A 100 -14.33 11.63 8.27
N ASN A 101 -14.30 12.88 8.71
CA ASN A 101 -15.46 13.66 9.14
C ASN A 101 -15.19 15.13 8.78
N PRO A 102 -16.16 15.94 8.33
CA PRO A 102 -15.95 17.38 8.11
C PRO A 102 -15.45 18.14 9.36
N LYS A 103 -15.70 17.58 10.56
CA LYS A 103 -15.21 18.07 11.85
C LYS A 103 -14.01 17.28 12.38
N PHE A 104 -13.36 16.48 11.52
CA PHE A 104 -12.28 15.57 11.88
C PHE A 104 -11.26 16.29 12.76
N LYS A 105 -10.99 15.70 13.91
CA LYS A 105 -9.90 16.08 14.79
C LYS A 105 -8.84 14.99 14.69
N VAL A 106 -7.58 15.39 14.53
CA VAL A 106 -6.45 14.47 14.73
C VAL A 106 -6.65 13.77 16.08
N GLY A 107 -6.62 12.43 16.11
CA GLY A 107 -7.14 11.65 17.24
C GLY A 107 -8.48 10.92 16.99
N GLU A 108 -8.98 10.86 15.76
CA GLU A 108 -10.11 10.00 15.35
C GLU A 108 -9.63 8.80 14.50
N GLU A 109 -8.37 8.40 14.65
CA GLU A 109 -7.86 7.18 14.03
C GLU A 109 -8.57 5.96 14.62
N PHE A 110 -8.74 4.94 13.79
CA PHE A 110 -9.38 3.69 14.21
C PHE A 110 -8.40 2.52 14.19
N TYR A 111 -8.73 1.52 14.99
CA TYR A 111 -8.22 0.16 14.92
C TYR A 111 -9.36 -0.80 14.64
N ARG A 112 -9.28 -1.51 13.52
CA ARG A 112 -10.16 -2.62 13.16
C ARG A 112 -9.43 -3.92 13.46
N THR A 113 -9.96 -4.71 14.37
CA THR A 113 -9.51 -6.08 14.65
C THR A 113 -9.66 -6.98 13.41
N PRO A 114 -8.92 -8.10 13.32
CA PRO A 114 -9.11 -9.08 12.24
C PRO A 114 -10.57 -9.54 12.11
N GLU A 115 -11.28 -9.68 13.23
CA GLU A 115 -12.69 -10.08 13.30
C GLU A 115 -13.67 -8.95 12.92
N GLY A 116 -13.17 -7.75 12.58
CA GLY A 116 -13.98 -6.64 12.10
C GLY A 116 -14.57 -5.72 13.18
N LYS A 117 -14.18 -5.87 14.44
CA LYS A 117 -14.54 -4.92 15.51
C LYS A 117 -13.67 -3.66 15.46
N PHE A 118 -14.27 -2.50 15.71
CA PHE A 118 -13.60 -1.21 15.69
C PHE A 118 -13.32 -0.65 17.09
N LYS A 119 -12.22 0.08 17.23
CA LYS A 119 -11.85 0.91 18.39
C LYS A 119 -11.35 2.27 17.89
N ILE A 120 -11.60 3.34 18.63
CA ILE A 120 -11.04 4.68 18.35
C ILE A 120 -9.81 4.89 19.24
N PHE A 121 -8.74 5.42 18.67
CA PHE A 121 -7.64 6.00 19.42
C PHE A 121 -7.92 7.47 19.69
N ARG A 122 -8.56 7.80 20.81
CA ARG A 122 -8.64 9.20 21.22
C ARG A 122 -7.29 9.59 21.82
N ALA A 123 -6.60 10.55 21.22
CA ALA A 123 -5.56 11.28 21.93
C ALA A 123 -6.23 11.93 23.16
N ASN A 124 -5.75 11.62 24.36
CA ASN A 124 -6.17 12.38 25.53
C ASN A 124 -5.68 13.82 25.31
N GLY A 125 -6.60 14.78 25.51
CA GLY A 125 -6.52 16.17 25.05
C GLY A 125 -5.25 16.94 25.41
#